data_AF-X1FXW4-F1
#
_entry.id   AF-X1FXW4-F1
#
_cell.length_a   1.000
_cell.length_b   1.000
_cell.length_c   1.000
_cell.angle_alpha   90.00
_cell.angle_beta   90.00
_cell.angle_gamma   90.00
#
_symmetry.space_group_name_H-M   'P 1'
#
loop_
_entity.id
_entity.type
_entity.pdbx_description
1 polymer ?
#
loop_
_entity_poly.entity_id
_entity_poly.type
_entity_poly.pdbx_seq_one_letter_code
_entity_poly.pdbx_strand_id
1 'polypeptide(L)' 'MQFGTNIPILPDLSKYILYDLEYFKAKSILLLEGGNPAGQVLVYDDGRDTLFFGYFGIINHNNNKI' A
#
# COMPACT_ATOMS: atom_id res chain seq x y z
N MET A 1 -2.90 22.26 -7.54
CA MET A 1 -1.67 21.91 -6.80
C MET A 1 -1.80 20.45 -6.38
N GLN A 2 -0.88 19.60 -6.82
CA GLN A 2 -0.83 18.20 -6.40
C GLN A 2 0.23 18.08 -5.31
N PHE A 3 -0.20 17.80 -4.08
CA PHE A 3 0.72 17.43 -3.02
C PHE A 3 1.04 15.94 -3.21
N GLY A 4 2.21 15.65 -3.78
CA GLY A 4 2.72 14.28 -3.81
C GLY A 4 3.17 13.86 -2.42
N THR A 5 2.71 12.70 -1.95
CA THR A 5 3.26 12.02 -0.77
C THR A 5 4.19 10.93 -1.27
N ASN A 6 5.44 10.92 -0.79
CA ASN A 6 6.38 9.84 -1.03
C ASN A 6 6.03 8.67 -0.12
N ILE A 7 5.72 7.51 -0.71
CA ILE A 7 5.48 6.28 0.04
C ILE A 7 6.78 5.47 0.04
N PRO A 8 7.41 5.23 1.19
CA PRO A 8 8.60 4.39 1.26
C PRO A 8 8.18 2.93 1.07
N ILE A 9 8.47 2.33 -0.09
CA ILE A 9 8.14 0.94 -0.39
C ILE A 9 9.42 0.12 -0.62
N LEU A 10 9.36 -1.19 -0.38
CA LEU A 10 10.45 -2.08 -0.76
C LEU A 10 10.58 -2.13 -2.29
N PRO A 11 11.79 -2.02 -2.88
CA PRO A 11 11.97 -2.01 -4.32
C PRO A 11 11.36 -3.22 -5.03
N ASP A 12 11.48 -4.40 -4.44
CA ASP A 12 10.94 -5.65 -5.01
C ASP A 12 9.41 -5.69 -5.04
N LEU A 13 8.74 -4.90 -4.20
CA LEU A 13 7.28 -4.81 -4.13
C LEU A 13 6.70 -3.74 -5.08
N SER A 14 7.54 -2.83 -5.57
CA SER A 14 7.12 -1.68 -6.39
C SER A 14 6.29 -2.07 -7.61
N LYS A 15 6.69 -3.10 -8.35
CA LYS A 15 5.98 -3.56 -9.55
C LYS A 15 4.57 -4.07 -9.25
N TYR A 16 4.36 -4.74 -8.12
CA TYR A 16 3.05 -5.25 -7.72
C TYR A 16 2.14 -4.12 -7.25
N ILE A 17 2.72 -3.19 -6.47
CA ILE A 17 1.99 -2.01 -6.00
C ILE A 17 1.52 -1.15 -7.17
N LEU A 18 2.39 -0.88 -8.14
CA LEU A 18 2.02 -0.12 -9.33
C LEU A 18 0.97 -0.85 -10.17
N TYR A 19 1.13 -2.16 -10.36
CA TYR A 19 0.13 -2.97 -11.08
C TYR A 19 -1.25 -2.87 -10.42
N ASP A 20 -1.34 -3.02 -9.10
CA ASP A 20 -2.62 -2.98 -8.38
C ASP A 20 -3.28 -1.59 -8.44
N LEU A 21 -2.47 -0.52 -8.32
CA LEU A 21 -2.95 0.86 -8.46
C LEU A 21 -3.46 1.16 -9.88
N GLU A 22 -2.75 0.70 -10.91
CA GLU A 22 -3.06 1.02 -12.30
C GLU A 22 -4.17 0.14 -12.87
N TYR A 23 -4.13 -1.16 -12.61
CA TYR A 23 -5.03 -2.14 -13.19
C TYR A 23 -6.32 -2.29 -12.37
N PHE A 24 -6.21 -2.61 -11.08
CA PHE A 24 -7.37 -2.80 -10.20
C PHE A 24 -7.94 -1.50 -9.65
N LYS A 25 -7.31 -0.35 -9.95
CA LYS A 25 -7.67 0.96 -9.38
C LYS A 25 -7.69 0.91 -7.85
N ALA A 26 -6.75 0.18 -7.26
CA ALA A 26 -6.66 0.02 -5.83
C ALA A 26 -6.45 1.38 -5.14
N LYS A 27 -7.04 1.52 -3.96
CA LYS A 27 -6.80 2.63 -3.04
C LYS A 27 -5.66 2.24 -2.11
N SER A 28 -4.64 3.11 -2.05
CA SER A 28 -3.54 2.95 -1.12
C SER A 28 -3.87 3.57 0.23
N ILE A 29 -3.75 2.79 1.29
CA ILE A 29 -3.88 3.21 2.68
C ILE A 29 -2.50 3.10 3.31
N LEU A 30 -2.00 4.22 3.84
CA LEU A 30 -0.74 4.28 4.55
C LEU A 30 -0.99 4.11 6.05
N LEU A 31 -0.40 3.10 6.65
CA LEU A 31 -0.44 2.88 8.09
C LEU A 31 0.67 3.71 8.74
N LEU A 32 0.32 4.52 9.73
CA LEU A 32 1.25 5.39 10.44
C LEU A 32 1.34 4.98 11.91
N GLU A 33 2.56 4.89 12.45
CA GLU A 33 2.85 4.72 13.87
C GLU A 33 3.69 5.92 14.34
N GLY A 34 3.15 6.72 15.26
CA GLY A 34 3.82 7.94 15.71
C GLY A 34 4.12 8.94 14.59
N GLY A 35 3.29 8.98 13.54
CA GLY A 35 3.48 9.83 12.35
C GLY A 35 4.44 9.28 11.31
N ASN A 36 5.08 8.13 11.56
CA ASN A 36 5.97 7.48 10.60
C ASN A 36 5.25 6.36 9.86
N PRO A 37 5.50 6.17 8.56
CA PRO A 37 5.03 4.98 7.84
C PRO A 37 5.45 3.70 8.57
N ALA A 38 4.51 2.79 8.76
CA ALA A 38 4.71 1.46 9.36
C ALA A 38 4.32 0.32 8.41
N GLY A 39 3.43 0.59 7.44
CA GLY A 39 2.98 -0.38 6.45
C GLY A 39 2.12 0.27 5.38
N GLN A 40 1.86 -0.46 4.30
CA GLN A 40 0.97 -0.01 3.23
C GLN A 40 -0.04 -1.11 2.92
N VAL A 41 -1.30 -0.72 2.79
CA VAL A 41 -2.37 -1.62 2.35
C VAL A 41 -2.93 -1.12 1.03
N LEU A 42 -3.05 -2.01 0.05
CA LEU A 42 -3.80 -1.75 -1.17
C LEU A 42 -5.15 -2.42 -1.09
N VAL A 43 -6.19 -1.66 -1.41
CA VAL A 43 -7.57 -2.10 -1.30
C VAL A 43 -8.30 -1.88 -2.61
N TYR A 44 -8.92 -2.91 -3.16
CA TYR A 44 -9.77 -2.77 -4.34
C TYR A 44 -11.03 -3.62 -4.22
N ASP A 45 -12.04 -3.25 -5.00
CA ASP A 45 -13.32 -3.94 -5.12
C ASP A 45 -13.39 -4.59 -6.50
N ASP A 46 -13.77 -5.87 -6.57
CA ASP A 46 -13.94 -6.61 -7.82
C ASP A 46 -15.36 -6.49 -8.42
N GLY A 47 -16.25 -5.75 -7.75
CA GLY A 47 -17.64 -5.54 -8.14
C GLY A 47 -18.58 -6.70 -7.78
N ARG A 48 -18.12 -7.66 -6.96
CA ARG A 48 -18.89 -8.82 -6.50
C ARG A 48 -19.05 -8.86 -4.98
N ASP A 49 -19.24 -7.68 -4.39
CA ASP A 49 -19.35 -7.48 -2.94
C ASP A 49 -18.13 -7.97 -2.14
N THR A 50 -16.98 -8.15 -2.81
CA THR A 50 -15.74 -8.63 -2.19
C THR A 50 -14.67 -7.56 -2.24
N LEU A 51 -14.17 -7.19 -1.06
CA LEU A 51 -13.06 -6.25 -0.92
C LEU A 51 -11.75 -7.04 -0.77
N PHE A 52 -10.80 -6.78 -1.65
CA PHE A 52 -9.48 -7.40 -1.62
C PHE A 52 -8.47 -6.47 -0.93
N PHE A 53 -7.59 -7.07 -0.13
CA PHE A 53 -6.56 -6.35 0.60
C PHE A 53 -5.20 -7.01 0.39
N GLY A 54 -4.21 -6.23 -0.03
CA GLY A 54 -2.80 -6.64 -0.06
C GLY A 54 -1.99 -5.81 0.94
N TYR A 55 -1.28 -6.47 1.85
CA TYR A 55 -0.33 -5.80 2.74
C TYR A 55 1.07 -5.82 2.14
N PHE A 56 1.73 -4.67 2.15
CA PHE A 56 3.08 -4.51 1.64
C PHE A 56 3.98 -3.89 2.71
N GLY A 57 5.10 -4.56 2.96
CA GLY A 57 6.17 -4.02 3.79
C GLY A 57 6.80 -2.78 3.16
N ILE A 58 7.13 -1.82 4.01
CA ILE A 58 7.87 -0.60 3.67
C ILE A 58 9.37 -0.76 3.99
N ILE A 59 10.19 0.24 3.64
CA ILE A 59 11.67 0.21 3.83
C ILE A 59 12.08 -0.07 5.29
N ASN A 60 11.27 0.36 6.27
CA ASN A 60 11.52 0.12 7.71
C ASN A 60 10.53 -0.89 8.31
N HIS A 61 9.97 -1.78 7.49
CA HIS A 61 9.00 -2.76 7.98
C HIS A 61 9.65 -3.68 9.02
N ASN A 62 8.96 -3.85 10.13
CA ASN A 62 9.35 -4.76 11.19
C ASN A 62 8.54 -6.04 11.01
N ASN A 63 9.21 -7.16 10.71
CA ASN A 63 8.56 -8.45 10.49
C ASN A 63 7.79 -9.00 11.71
N ASN A 64 7.98 -8.41 12.90
CA ASN A 64 7.18 -8.72 14.10
C ASN A 64 5.93 -7.83 14.23
N LYS A 65 5.70 -6.92 13.29
CA LYS A 65 4.55 -6.02 13.21
C LYS A 65 3.82 -6.26 11.89
N ILE A 66 2.52 -5.95 11.89
CA ILE A 66 1.62 -6.24 10.76
C ILE A 66 2.09 -5.50 9.52
#